data_AF-A0AAX2LV23-F1
#
_entry.id   AF-A0AAX2LV23-F1
#
_cell.length_a   1.000
_cell.length_b   1.000
_cell.length_c   1.000
_cell.angle_alpha   90.00
_cell.angle_beta   90.00
_cell.angle_gamma   90.00
#
_symmetry.space_group_name_H-M   'P 1'
#
loop_
_entity.id
_entity.type
_entity.pdbx_description
1 polymer ?
#
loop_
_entity_poly.entity_id
_entity_poly.type
_entity_poly.pdbx_seq_one_letter_code
_entity_poly.pdbx_strand_id
1 'polypeptide(L)'
;MNSVEQIRGELRYLVRELGLLDKNCWNSGLSLSQAHLLTYLSKNGSTPFSELCIQLNADKASLSRTINKLVENGDVQPMPHPHDKRQKYYQITPAGSDTLQCANHAANLALGDVIDSLADDAQAAVLNGLRTLRLSAFHHNTRHQQARVQVEALNPVYRAEVEQLVMDVFAQEQNIPPALIPFANDSDVKWWVARSGEYILGAVAAWREGDAWHWGRFAVNRQFRGLGIGKSLALASLTALLATEPEILIEARDTTVNIVRQLGGEVLGEAFDFYGMPVTPMLLTATRFHATQQLM
;
A
#
# COMPACT_ATOMS: atom_id res chain seq x y z
N MET A 1 -35.50 -10.95 -3.19
CA MET A 1 -34.20 -10.81 -3.86
C MET A 1 -33.11 -10.99 -2.82
N ASN A 2 -32.07 -11.75 -3.14
CA ASN A 2 -30.90 -11.88 -2.27
C ASN A 2 -30.12 -10.55 -2.29
N SER A 3 -29.50 -10.16 -1.17
CA SER A 3 -28.66 -8.95 -1.07
C SER A 3 -27.59 -8.88 -2.17
N VAL A 4 -27.04 -10.03 -2.60
CA VAL A 4 -26.09 -10.12 -3.71
C VAL A 4 -26.70 -9.61 -5.03
N GLU A 5 -27.95 -9.97 -5.33
CA GLU A 5 -28.63 -9.54 -6.56
C GLU A 5 -28.92 -8.04 -6.53
N GLN A 6 -29.30 -7.51 -5.37
CA GLN A 6 -29.56 -6.09 -5.17
C GLN A 6 -28.29 -5.27 -5.34
N ILE A 7 -27.20 -5.63 -4.64
CA ILE A 7 -25.90 -4.94 -4.76
C ILE A 7 -25.40 -4.98 -6.21
N ARG A 8 -25.48 -6.13 -6.89
CA ARG A 8 -25.09 -6.24 -8.30
C ARG A 8 -25.98 -5.36 -9.21
N GLY A 9 -27.26 -5.23 -8.90
CA GLY A 9 -28.19 -4.32 -9.58
C GLY A 9 -27.75 -2.86 -9.42
N GLU A 10 -27.54 -2.42 -8.18
CA GLU A 10 -27.09 -1.06 -7.85
C GLU A 10 -25.76 -0.71 -8.53
N LEU A 11 -24.78 -1.62 -8.53
CA LEU A 11 -23.52 -1.39 -9.23
C LEU A 11 -23.70 -1.15 -10.74
N ARG A 12 -24.64 -1.84 -11.40
CA ARG A 12 -24.93 -1.63 -12.82
C ARG A 12 -25.62 -0.29 -13.07
N TYR A 13 -26.55 0.09 -12.20
CA TYR A 13 -27.19 1.40 -12.27
C TYR A 13 -26.16 2.50 -12.04
N LEU A 14 -25.34 2.42 -10.99
CA LEU A 14 -24.26 3.36 -10.74
C LEU A 14 -23.31 3.49 -11.94
N VAL A 15 -22.80 2.39 -12.49
CA VAL A 15 -21.91 2.44 -13.65
C VAL A 15 -22.53 3.16 -14.85
N ARG A 16 -23.85 3.00 -15.05
CA ARG A 16 -24.58 3.64 -16.16
C ARG A 16 -24.88 5.11 -15.87
N GLU A 17 -25.46 5.43 -14.71
CA GLU A 17 -25.87 6.79 -14.36
C GLU A 17 -24.66 7.72 -14.19
N LEU A 18 -23.53 7.19 -13.70
CA LEU A 18 -22.28 7.93 -13.57
C LEU A 18 -21.47 7.99 -14.89
N GLY A 19 -22.00 7.44 -15.99
CA GLY A 19 -21.35 7.50 -17.31
C GLY A 19 -19.99 6.79 -17.38
N LEU A 20 -19.71 5.83 -16.50
CA LEU A 20 -18.39 5.19 -16.39
C LEU A 20 -18.03 4.30 -17.58
N LEU A 21 -19.01 3.99 -18.44
CA LEU A 21 -18.80 3.26 -19.70
C LEU A 21 -18.38 4.17 -20.86
N ASP A 22 -18.46 5.49 -20.69
CA ASP A 22 -18.02 6.45 -21.70
C ASP A 22 -16.48 6.44 -21.79
N LYS A 23 -15.96 6.76 -22.98
CA LYS A 23 -14.54 7.07 -23.20
C LYS A 23 -14.13 8.43 -22.61
N ASN A 24 -15.09 9.19 -22.11
CA ASN A 24 -14.92 10.45 -21.40
C ASN A 24 -15.59 10.37 -20.02
N CYS A 25 -15.06 9.53 -19.11
CA CYS A 25 -15.66 9.34 -17.80
C CYS A 25 -15.68 10.68 -17.04
N TRP A 26 -16.84 11.06 -16.51
CA TRP A 26 -17.01 12.31 -15.76
C TRP A 26 -16.56 13.58 -16.49
N ASN A 27 -16.67 13.63 -17.81
CA ASN A 27 -16.22 14.76 -18.63
C ASN A 27 -14.72 15.10 -18.48
N SER A 28 -13.91 14.12 -18.05
CA SER A 28 -12.48 14.30 -17.73
C SER A 28 -11.53 14.32 -18.94
N GLY A 29 -12.02 14.03 -20.14
CA GLY A 29 -11.23 13.79 -21.34
C GLY A 29 -10.57 12.41 -21.39
N LEU A 30 -10.74 11.58 -20.35
CA LEU A 30 -10.14 10.27 -20.22
C LEU A 30 -11.19 9.16 -20.13
N SER A 31 -10.87 7.98 -20.65
CA SER A 31 -11.60 6.78 -20.29
C SER A 31 -11.23 6.33 -18.87
N LEU A 32 -12.10 5.56 -18.23
CA LEU A 32 -11.86 5.06 -16.87
C LEU A 32 -10.53 4.29 -16.76
N SER A 33 -10.18 3.49 -17.76
CA SER A 33 -8.90 2.77 -17.78
C SER A 33 -7.69 3.70 -17.92
N GLN A 34 -7.80 4.80 -18.68
CA GLN A 34 -6.74 5.79 -18.79
C GLN A 34 -6.56 6.56 -17.49
N ALA A 35 -7.66 6.99 -16.86
CA ALA A 35 -7.64 7.68 -15.57
C ALA A 35 -6.98 6.82 -14.47
N HIS A 36 -7.32 5.52 -14.39
CA HIS A 36 -6.67 4.60 -13.46
C HIS A 36 -5.19 4.41 -13.75
N LEU A 37 -4.79 4.28 -15.02
CA LEU A 37 -3.38 4.12 -15.38
C LEU A 37 -2.55 5.36 -15.04
N LEU A 38 -3.04 6.55 -15.38
CA LEU A 38 -2.36 7.81 -15.06
C LEU A 38 -2.30 8.05 -13.56
N THR A 39 -3.38 7.79 -12.81
CA THR A 39 -3.39 7.87 -11.34
C THR A 39 -2.33 6.97 -10.73
N TYR A 40 -2.27 5.71 -11.20
CA TYR A 40 -1.29 4.74 -10.71
C TYR A 40 0.13 5.20 -10.98
N LEU A 41 0.44 5.61 -12.21
CA LEU A 41 1.79 6.05 -12.62
C LEU A 41 2.19 7.37 -11.95
N SER A 42 1.23 8.28 -11.73
CA SER A 42 1.46 9.53 -11.01
C SER A 42 1.88 9.28 -9.57
N LYS A 43 1.26 8.30 -8.90
CA LYS A 43 1.59 7.97 -7.51
C LYS A 43 2.83 7.07 -7.38
N ASN A 44 2.97 6.04 -8.21
CA ASN A 44 4.02 5.02 -8.07
C ASN A 44 5.28 5.30 -8.89
N GLY A 45 5.23 6.23 -9.84
CA GLY A 45 6.34 6.53 -10.74
C GLY A 45 6.56 5.43 -11.80
N SER A 46 7.83 5.19 -12.14
CA SER A 46 8.21 4.24 -13.18
C SER A 46 7.82 2.82 -12.81
N THR A 47 6.86 2.25 -13.55
CA THR A 47 6.21 0.98 -13.20
C THR A 47 6.33 -0.04 -14.35
N PRO A 48 6.65 -1.33 -14.07
CA PRO A 48 6.70 -2.35 -15.11
C PRO A 48 5.30 -2.76 -15.58
N PHE A 49 5.19 -3.15 -16.85
CA PHE A 49 3.92 -3.62 -17.45
C PHE A 49 3.23 -4.74 -16.65
N SER A 50 4.02 -5.65 -16.07
CA SER A 50 3.53 -6.78 -15.27
C SER A 50 2.84 -6.32 -13.99
N GLU A 51 3.39 -5.32 -13.31
CA GLU A 51 2.77 -4.74 -12.11
C GLU A 51 1.45 -4.04 -12.47
N LEU A 52 1.44 -3.24 -13.55
CA LEU A 52 0.22 -2.58 -14.02
C LEU A 52 -0.91 -3.59 -14.32
N CYS A 53 -0.60 -4.75 -14.92
CA CYS A 53 -1.58 -5.81 -15.15
C CYS A 53 -2.19 -6.31 -13.83
N ILE A 54 -1.34 -6.57 -12.84
CA ILE A 54 -1.76 -7.12 -11.53
C ILE A 54 -2.57 -6.09 -10.76
N GLN A 55 -2.05 -4.88 -10.62
CA GLN A 55 -2.61 -3.86 -9.73
C GLN A 55 -3.92 -3.28 -10.29
N LEU A 56 -3.96 -2.99 -11.60
CA LEU A 56 -5.16 -2.48 -12.26
C LEU A 56 -6.18 -3.58 -12.60
N ASN A 57 -5.87 -4.85 -12.31
CA ASN A 57 -6.71 -6.00 -12.67
C ASN A 57 -7.07 -6.03 -14.18
N ALA A 58 -6.12 -5.66 -15.04
CA ALA A 58 -6.34 -5.51 -16.47
C ALA A 58 -5.68 -6.66 -17.25
N ASP A 59 -6.36 -7.17 -18.27
CA ASP A 59 -5.76 -8.13 -19.20
C ASP A 59 -4.67 -7.45 -20.06
N LYS A 60 -3.71 -8.25 -20.52
CA LYS A 60 -2.54 -7.75 -21.27
C LYS A 60 -2.94 -7.00 -22.55
N ALA A 61 -3.98 -7.45 -23.25
CA ALA A 61 -4.38 -6.86 -24.52
C ALA A 61 -5.11 -5.52 -24.34
N SER A 62 -5.96 -5.42 -23.31
CA SER A 62 -6.60 -4.16 -22.92
C SER A 62 -5.57 -3.14 -22.42
N LEU A 63 -4.70 -3.56 -21.49
CA LEU A 63 -3.69 -2.67 -20.94
C LEU A 63 -2.72 -2.14 -22.00
N SER A 64 -2.25 -3.01 -22.90
CA SER A 64 -1.36 -2.61 -24.01
C SER A 64 -2.00 -1.55 -24.90
N ARG A 65 -3.29 -1.71 -25.27
CA ARG A 65 -4.03 -0.71 -26.05
C ARG A 65 -4.15 0.62 -25.33
N THR A 66 -4.50 0.59 -24.04
CA THR A 66 -4.64 1.81 -23.21
C THR A 66 -3.30 2.54 -23.09
N ILE A 67 -2.22 1.82 -22.79
CA ILE A 67 -0.88 2.40 -22.68
C ILE A 67 -0.40 2.98 -24.01
N ASN A 68 -0.54 2.26 -25.12
CA ASN A 68 -0.10 2.76 -26.42
C ASN A 68 -0.80 4.07 -26.78
N LYS A 69 -2.10 4.18 -26.50
CA LYS A 69 -2.84 5.42 -26.73
C LYS A 69 -2.33 6.58 -25.86
N LEU A 70 -2.00 6.32 -24.59
CA LEU A 70 -1.41 7.34 -23.71
C LEU A 70 0.02 7.72 -24.14
N VAL A 71 0.77 6.80 -24.74
CA VAL A 71 2.07 7.07 -25.35
C VAL A 71 1.92 7.93 -26.61
N GLU A 72 0.96 7.60 -27.48
CA GLU A 72 0.64 8.39 -28.69
C GLU A 72 0.23 9.82 -28.34
N ASN A 73 -0.52 9.99 -27.25
CA ASN A 73 -0.92 11.31 -26.72
C ASN A 73 0.23 12.08 -26.03
N GLY A 74 1.35 11.43 -25.74
CA GLY A 74 2.46 12.03 -24.99
C GLY A 74 2.25 12.09 -23.46
N ASP A 75 1.17 11.48 -22.94
CA ASP A 75 0.87 11.45 -21.50
C ASP A 75 1.78 10.47 -20.72
N VAL A 76 2.23 9.41 -21.40
CA VAL A 76 3.08 8.35 -20.84
C VAL A 76 4.26 8.11 -21.76
N GLN A 77 5.42 7.79 -21.19
CA GLN A 77 6.60 7.40 -21.95
C GLN A 77 7.10 6.01 -21.53
N PRO A 78 7.49 5.15 -22.50
CA PRO A 78 8.16 3.90 -22.21
C PRO A 78 9.62 4.16 -21.78
N MET A 79 10.05 3.48 -20.73
CA MET A 79 11.42 3.53 -20.22
C MET A 79 12.08 2.13 -20.36
N PRO A 80 13.32 2.04 -20.86
CA PRO A 80 14.07 0.79 -20.81
C PRO A 80 14.48 0.50 -19.35
N HIS A 81 14.42 -0.76 -18.94
CA HIS A 81 14.99 -1.16 -17.65
C HIS A 81 16.53 -1.04 -17.69
N PRO A 82 17.19 -0.48 -16.65
CA PRO A 82 18.64 -0.35 -16.62
C PRO A 82 19.42 -1.67 -16.76
N HIS A 83 18.81 -2.79 -16.36
CA HIS A 83 19.49 -4.10 -16.27
C HIS A 83 18.79 -5.25 -17.04
N ASP A 84 17.59 -5.05 -17.60
CA ASP A 84 16.85 -6.08 -18.35
C ASP A 84 16.00 -5.47 -19.46
N LYS A 85 16.60 -5.33 -20.64
CA LYS A 85 15.95 -4.75 -21.84
C LYS A 85 14.67 -5.49 -22.28
N ARG A 86 14.36 -6.66 -21.71
CA ARG A 86 13.13 -7.42 -22.01
C ARG A 86 11.91 -6.87 -21.25
N GLN A 87 12.11 -6.10 -20.18
CA GLN A 87 11.03 -5.48 -19.41
C GLN A 87 10.82 -4.02 -19.82
N LYS A 88 9.59 -3.68 -20.19
CA LYS A 88 9.17 -2.30 -20.47
C LYS A 88 8.57 -1.68 -19.21
N TYR A 89 9.16 -0.57 -18.81
CA TYR A 89 8.63 0.29 -17.76
C TYR A 89 7.88 1.45 -18.40
N TYR A 90 6.94 2.02 -17.67
CA TYR A 90 6.16 3.17 -18.10
C TYR A 90 6.19 4.23 -17.02
N GLN A 91 6.29 5.47 -17.44
CA GLN A 91 6.30 6.63 -16.54
C GLN A 91 5.39 7.70 -17.12
N ILE A 92 4.65 8.38 -16.25
CA ILE A 92 3.86 9.56 -16.63
C ILE A 92 4.81 10.70 -17.03
N THR A 93 4.45 11.47 -18.05
CA THR A 93 5.19 12.67 -18.46
C THR A 93 4.66 13.90 -17.68
N PRO A 94 5.35 15.06 -17.73
CA PRO A 94 4.79 16.30 -17.22
C PRO A 94 3.43 16.64 -17.88
N ALA A 95 3.33 16.49 -19.21
CA ALA A 95 2.08 16.69 -19.93
C ALA A 95 0.98 15.73 -19.45
N GLY A 96 1.30 14.45 -19.23
CA GLY A 96 0.33 13.49 -18.68
C GLY A 96 -0.10 13.81 -17.24
N SER A 97 0.77 14.43 -16.45
CA SER A 97 0.44 14.89 -15.11
C SER A 97 -0.54 16.06 -15.16
N ASP A 98 -0.34 17.01 -16.09
CA ASP A 98 -1.26 18.12 -16.34
C ASP A 98 -2.62 17.60 -16.87
N THR A 99 -2.59 16.64 -17.79
CA THR A 99 -3.79 15.94 -18.28
C THR A 99 -4.56 15.30 -17.13
N LEU A 100 -3.87 14.58 -16.24
CA LEU A 100 -4.49 13.94 -15.08
C LEU A 100 -5.07 14.96 -14.09
N GLN A 101 -4.39 16.07 -13.83
CA GLN A 101 -4.91 17.13 -12.96
C GLN A 101 -6.17 17.76 -13.52
N CYS A 102 -6.18 18.11 -14.81
CA CYS A 102 -7.37 18.62 -15.50
C CYS A 102 -8.52 17.61 -15.45
N ALA A 103 -8.22 16.34 -15.71
CA ALA A 103 -9.18 15.24 -15.66
C ALA A 103 -9.80 15.08 -14.26
N ASN A 104 -8.99 15.10 -13.21
CA ASN A 104 -9.46 15.01 -11.82
C ASN A 104 -10.30 16.22 -11.43
N HIS A 105 -9.93 17.42 -11.87
CA HIS A 105 -10.72 18.62 -11.60
C HIS A 105 -12.11 18.54 -12.25
N ALA A 106 -12.17 18.19 -13.54
CA ALA A 106 -13.43 18.01 -14.25
C ALA A 106 -14.29 16.90 -13.63
N ALA A 107 -13.67 15.78 -13.23
CA ALA A 107 -14.38 14.68 -12.58
C ALA A 107 -14.95 15.08 -11.21
N ASN A 108 -14.20 15.87 -10.44
CA ASN A 108 -14.67 16.38 -9.15
C ASN A 108 -15.85 17.35 -9.31
N LEU A 109 -15.84 18.21 -10.34
CA LEU A 109 -16.98 19.09 -10.62
C LEU A 109 -18.22 18.27 -11.01
N ALA A 110 -18.08 17.32 -11.94
CA ALA A 110 -19.19 16.49 -12.39
C ALA A 110 -19.79 15.62 -11.28
N LEU A 111 -18.95 15.08 -10.38
CA LEU A 111 -19.41 14.32 -9.22
C LEU A 111 -19.95 15.23 -8.11
N GLY A 112 -19.40 16.44 -7.95
CA GLY A 112 -19.87 17.45 -7.01
C GLY A 112 -21.33 17.80 -7.23
N ASP A 113 -21.75 18.00 -8.49
CA ASP A 113 -23.16 18.27 -8.84
C ASP A 113 -24.14 17.18 -8.33
N VAL A 114 -23.66 15.94 -8.19
CA VAL A 114 -24.45 14.81 -7.65
C VAL A 114 -24.39 14.79 -6.12
N ILE A 115 -23.19 14.90 -5.56
CA ILE A 115 -22.94 14.72 -4.12
C ILE A 115 -23.39 15.92 -3.28
N ASP A 116 -23.26 17.14 -3.80
CA ASP A 116 -23.60 18.38 -3.09
C ASP A 116 -25.12 18.52 -2.84
N SER A 117 -25.93 17.72 -3.54
CA SER A 117 -27.38 17.60 -3.29
C SER A 117 -27.73 16.74 -2.07
N LEU A 118 -26.77 15.96 -1.56
CA LEU A 118 -26.95 15.07 -0.42
C LEU A 118 -26.62 15.78 0.89
N ALA A 119 -27.39 15.50 1.93
CA ALA A 119 -27.04 15.90 3.30
C ALA A 119 -25.75 15.23 3.76
N ASP A 120 -25.02 15.87 4.68
CA ASP A 120 -23.70 15.41 5.16
C ASP A 120 -23.70 13.96 5.69
N ASP A 121 -24.78 13.56 6.36
CA ASP A 121 -24.95 12.20 6.88
C ASP A 121 -25.11 11.17 5.75
N ALA A 122 -25.85 11.52 4.70
CA ALA A 122 -26.00 10.72 3.49
C ALA A 122 -24.67 10.61 2.72
N GLN A 123 -23.90 11.70 2.60
CA GLN A 123 -22.56 11.67 2.01
C GLN A 123 -21.63 10.71 2.78
N ALA A 124 -21.63 10.81 4.10
CA ALA A 124 -20.86 9.92 4.96
C ALA A 124 -21.30 8.45 4.82
N ALA A 125 -22.61 8.20 4.71
CA ALA A 125 -23.15 6.85 4.50
C ALA A 125 -22.71 6.24 3.16
N VAL A 126 -22.76 7.01 2.06
CA VAL A 126 -22.29 6.58 0.73
C VAL A 126 -20.80 6.25 0.78
N LEU A 127 -20.00 7.14 1.35
CA LEU A 127 -18.55 6.96 1.47
C LEU A 127 -18.20 5.70 2.28
N ASN A 128 -18.88 5.48 3.41
CA ASN A 128 -18.66 4.30 4.24
C ASN A 128 -19.11 3.01 3.55
N GLY A 129 -20.23 3.04 2.83
CA GLY A 129 -20.72 1.90 2.06
C GLY A 129 -19.75 1.48 0.95
N LEU A 130 -19.30 2.45 0.13
CA LEU A 130 -18.32 2.22 -0.93
C LEU A 130 -16.99 1.71 -0.37
N ARG A 131 -16.49 2.29 0.73
CA ARG A 131 -15.28 1.83 1.41
C ARG A 131 -15.43 0.40 1.91
N THR A 132 -16.55 0.06 2.53
CA THR A 132 -16.82 -1.30 3.05
C THR A 132 -16.84 -2.31 1.93
N LEU A 133 -17.56 -2.01 0.83
CA LEU A 133 -17.60 -2.88 -0.34
C LEU A 133 -16.21 -3.07 -0.96
N ARG A 134 -15.46 -1.97 -1.12
CA ARG A 134 -14.07 -2.00 -1.63
C ARG A 134 -13.16 -2.88 -0.78
N LEU A 135 -13.20 -2.73 0.56
CA LEU A 135 -12.38 -3.53 1.47
C LEU A 135 -12.76 -5.01 1.43
N SER A 136 -14.06 -5.34 1.38
CA SER A 136 -14.52 -6.72 1.23
C SER A 136 -14.03 -7.34 -0.08
N ALA A 137 -14.12 -6.62 -1.19
CA ALA A 137 -13.60 -7.07 -2.49
C ALA A 137 -12.08 -7.25 -2.44
N PHE A 138 -11.36 -6.33 -1.80
CA PHE A 138 -9.91 -6.43 -1.61
C PHE A 138 -9.50 -7.68 -0.82
N HIS A 139 -10.18 -7.98 0.30
CA HIS A 139 -9.92 -9.19 1.10
C HIS A 139 -10.16 -10.48 0.32
N HIS A 140 -11.21 -10.51 -0.50
CA HIS A 140 -11.46 -11.65 -1.36
C HIS A 140 -10.34 -11.81 -2.39
N ASN A 141 -10.00 -10.75 -3.12
CA ASN A 141 -9.04 -10.79 -4.22
C ASN A 141 -7.61 -11.09 -3.74
N THR A 142 -7.17 -10.53 -2.60
CA THR A 142 -5.82 -10.76 -2.06
C THR A 142 -5.59 -12.19 -1.60
N ARG A 143 -6.62 -12.90 -1.13
CA ARG A 143 -6.53 -14.33 -0.82
C ARG A 143 -6.24 -15.17 -2.06
N HIS A 144 -6.71 -14.75 -3.22
CA HIS A 144 -6.52 -15.45 -4.49
C HIS A 144 -5.29 -14.97 -5.28
N GLN A 145 -4.80 -13.76 -5.00
CA GLN A 145 -3.67 -13.16 -5.73
C GLN A 145 -2.75 -12.38 -4.77
N GLN A 146 -1.94 -13.11 -4.00
CA GLN A 146 -1.00 -12.52 -3.03
C GLN A 146 -0.01 -11.54 -3.67
N ALA A 147 0.33 -11.73 -4.96
CA ALA A 147 1.21 -10.84 -5.73
C ALA A 147 0.70 -9.38 -5.83
N ARG A 148 -0.55 -9.09 -5.44
CA ARG A 148 -1.07 -7.73 -5.30
C ARG A 148 -0.43 -6.96 -4.14
N VAL A 149 0.02 -7.67 -3.11
CA VAL A 149 0.74 -7.06 -1.99
C VAL A 149 2.22 -7.08 -2.32
N GLN A 150 2.79 -5.89 -2.42
CA GLN A 150 4.21 -5.67 -2.67
C GLN A 150 4.86 -5.16 -1.39
N VAL A 151 6.06 -5.64 -1.09
CA VAL A 151 6.88 -5.12 0.00
C VAL A 151 8.13 -4.50 -0.58
N GLU A 152 8.37 -3.24 -0.26
CA GLU A 152 9.47 -2.45 -0.82
C GLU A 152 9.97 -1.43 0.21
N ALA A 153 11.15 -0.84 -0.06
CA ALA A 153 11.61 0.33 0.69
C ALA A 153 10.64 1.50 0.48
N LEU A 154 10.47 2.35 1.49
CA LEU A 154 9.54 3.48 1.43
C LEU A 154 9.92 4.45 0.30
N ASN A 155 9.04 4.58 -0.68
CA ASN A 155 9.06 5.72 -1.60
C ASN A 155 8.55 6.97 -0.85
N PRO A 156 9.29 8.10 -0.87
CA PRO A 156 8.89 9.34 -0.18
C PRO A 156 7.47 9.82 -0.50
N VAL A 157 6.92 9.46 -1.67
CA VAL A 157 5.54 9.79 -2.06
C VAL A 157 4.47 9.23 -1.11
N TYR A 158 4.80 8.19 -0.35
CA TYR A 158 3.92 7.53 0.62
C TYR A 158 4.19 7.94 2.08
N ARG A 159 5.05 8.94 2.29
CA ARG A 159 5.49 9.35 3.63
C ARG A 159 4.30 9.71 4.53
N ALA A 160 3.39 10.54 4.03
CA ALA A 160 2.22 10.99 4.77
C ALA A 160 1.29 9.81 5.15
N GLU A 161 1.09 8.85 4.23
CA GLU A 161 0.27 7.66 4.48
C GLU A 161 0.89 6.72 5.51
N VAL A 162 2.23 6.59 5.52
CA VAL A 162 2.93 5.82 6.55
C VAL A 162 2.85 6.50 7.90
N GLU A 163 3.07 7.82 7.95
CA GLU A 163 2.94 8.61 9.18
C GLU A 163 1.53 8.48 9.76
N GLN A 164 0.51 8.62 8.92
CA GLN A 164 -0.88 8.43 9.33
C GLN A 164 -1.14 7.00 9.84
N LEU A 165 -0.69 5.98 9.10
CA LEU A 165 -0.86 4.58 9.51
C LEU A 165 -0.26 4.30 10.89
N VAL A 166 0.97 4.76 11.11
CA VAL A 166 1.68 4.53 12.36
C VAL A 166 1.02 5.33 13.48
N MET A 167 0.58 6.57 13.23
CA MET A 167 -0.18 7.36 14.21
C MET A 167 -1.49 6.68 14.58
N ASP A 168 -2.26 6.16 13.61
CA ASP A 168 -3.49 5.42 13.88
C ASP A 168 -3.21 4.17 14.74
N VAL A 169 -2.19 3.38 14.38
CA VAL A 169 -1.87 2.14 15.08
C VAL A 169 -1.25 2.35 16.46
N PHE A 170 -0.38 3.34 16.63
CA PHE A 170 0.35 3.54 17.89
C PHE A 170 -0.38 4.51 18.82
N ALA A 171 -0.88 5.64 18.31
CA ALA A 171 -1.57 6.61 19.16
C ALA A 171 -3.03 6.23 19.41
N GLN A 172 -3.80 5.89 18.38
CA GLN A 172 -5.23 5.63 18.55
C GLN A 172 -5.51 4.21 19.07
N GLU A 173 -4.85 3.19 18.54
CA GLU A 173 -5.12 1.80 18.98
C GLU A 173 -4.35 1.40 20.25
N GLN A 174 -3.14 1.94 20.46
CA GLN A 174 -2.26 1.53 21.56
C GLN A 174 -2.07 2.62 22.62
N ASN A 175 -2.75 3.77 22.50
CA ASN A 175 -2.71 4.88 23.45
C ASN A 175 -1.28 5.41 23.73
N ILE A 176 -0.37 5.30 22.78
CA ILE A 176 0.98 5.87 22.89
C ILE A 176 0.90 7.36 22.58
N PRO A 177 1.41 8.26 23.44
CA PRO A 177 1.41 9.69 23.17
C PRO A 177 2.05 10.03 21.81
N PRO A 178 1.38 10.80 20.92
CA PRO A 178 1.90 11.12 19.59
C PRO A 178 3.30 11.75 19.59
N ALA A 179 3.61 12.53 20.63
CA ALA A 179 4.92 13.18 20.80
C ALA A 179 6.10 12.18 20.96
N LEU A 180 5.81 10.93 21.29
CA LEU A 180 6.80 9.86 21.47
C LEU A 180 6.96 8.97 20.22
N ILE A 181 6.14 9.17 19.20
CA ILE A 181 6.24 8.46 17.93
C ILE A 181 7.17 9.29 17.03
N PRO A 182 8.46 8.94 16.90
CA PRO A 182 9.43 9.84 16.31
C PRO A 182 9.31 9.79 14.78
N PHE A 183 9.02 10.92 14.15
CA PHE A 183 9.17 11.13 12.71
C PHE A 183 10.18 12.24 12.36
N ALA A 184 10.60 13.03 13.36
CA ALA A 184 11.32 14.28 13.16
C ALA A 184 12.83 14.12 12.83
N ASN A 185 13.44 12.97 13.14
CA ASN A 185 14.89 12.73 12.96
C ASN A 185 15.15 11.46 12.12
N ASP A 186 14.66 11.44 10.89
CA ASP A 186 14.72 10.25 10.03
C ASP A 186 16.00 10.11 9.19
N SER A 187 17.05 10.89 9.47
CA SER A 187 18.29 10.86 8.67
C SER A 187 18.95 9.46 8.63
N ASP A 188 18.74 8.64 9.67
CA ASP A 188 19.28 7.29 9.79
C ASP A 188 18.19 6.21 9.96
N VAL A 189 16.96 6.49 9.51
CA VAL A 189 15.84 5.55 9.61
C VAL A 189 15.54 4.95 8.25
N LYS A 190 15.57 3.61 8.19
CA LYS A 190 15.16 2.84 7.01
C LYS A 190 13.72 2.41 7.19
N TRP A 191 12.88 2.68 6.20
CA TRP A 191 11.48 2.25 6.19
C TRP A 191 11.21 1.25 5.07
N TRP A 192 10.35 0.29 5.39
CA TRP A 192 9.73 -0.60 4.41
C TRP A 192 8.21 -0.50 4.54
N VAL A 193 7.53 -0.65 3.42
CA VAL A 193 6.08 -0.64 3.34
C VAL A 193 5.57 -1.89 2.66
N ALA A 194 4.44 -2.39 3.14
CA ALA A 194 3.60 -3.31 2.39
C ALA A 194 2.49 -2.48 1.74
N ARG A 195 2.41 -2.50 0.41
CA ARG A 195 1.39 -1.77 -0.36
C ARG A 195 0.65 -2.68 -1.33
N SER A 196 -0.56 -2.28 -1.71
CA SER A 196 -1.24 -2.83 -2.88
C SER A 196 -1.80 -1.68 -3.71
N GLY A 197 -1.29 -1.58 -4.93
CA GLY A 197 -1.39 -0.37 -5.73
C GLY A 197 -0.95 0.85 -4.95
N GLU A 198 -1.86 1.80 -4.77
CA GLU A 198 -1.64 3.07 -4.05
C GLU A 198 -1.94 2.98 -2.55
N TYR A 199 -2.37 1.83 -2.04
CA TYR A 199 -2.74 1.66 -0.63
C TYR A 199 -1.58 1.17 0.22
N ILE A 200 -1.24 1.91 1.28
CA ILE A 200 -0.34 1.42 2.34
C ILE A 200 -1.12 0.51 3.29
N LEU A 201 -0.68 -0.74 3.38
CA LEU A 201 -1.31 -1.78 4.19
C LEU A 201 -0.56 -2.02 5.51
N GLY A 202 0.75 -1.78 5.49
CA GLY A 202 1.64 -1.93 6.64
C GLY A 202 2.94 -1.16 6.43
N ALA A 203 3.61 -0.82 7.52
CA ALA A 203 4.91 -0.16 7.52
C ALA A 203 5.77 -0.67 8.66
N VAL A 204 7.08 -0.61 8.47
CA VAL A 204 8.06 -0.96 9.50
C VAL A 204 9.33 -0.14 9.32
N ALA A 205 9.98 0.18 10.43
CA ALA A 205 11.20 0.97 10.44
C ALA A 205 12.35 0.20 11.09
N ALA A 206 13.56 0.60 10.73
CA ALA A 206 14.75 0.31 11.50
C ALA A 206 15.59 1.58 11.66
N TRP A 207 16.21 1.74 12.82
CA TRP A 207 17.05 2.89 13.16
C TRP A 207 18.26 2.42 13.97
N ARG A 208 19.25 3.30 14.10
CA ARG A 208 20.42 3.02 14.95
C ARG A 208 20.17 3.49 16.38
N GLU A 209 20.53 2.63 17.33
CA GLU A 209 20.56 2.92 18.75
C GLU A 209 21.93 2.52 19.29
N GLY A 210 22.78 3.52 19.54
CA GLY A 210 24.21 3.28 19.76
C GLY A 210 24.86 2.61 18.56
N ASP A 211 25.50 1.47 18.78
CA ASP A 211 26.17 0.69 17.74
C ASP A 211 25.28 -0.40 17.11
N ALA A 212 24.05 -0.57 17.60
CA ALA A 212 23.13 -1.61 17.15
C ALA A 212 22.01 -1.06 16.26
N TRP A 213 21.53 -1.90 15.34
CA TRP A 213 20.27 -1.63 14.63
C TRP A 213 19.10 -2.12 15.46
N HIS A 214 18.10 -1.26 15.60
CA HIS A 214 16.81 -1.59 16.20
C HIS A 214 15.74 -1.66 15.11
N TRP A 215 14.94 -2.72 15.08
CA TRP A 215 13.82 -2.90 14.16
C TRP A 215 12.49 -2.80 14.93
N GLY A 216 11.59 -1.97 14.45
CA GLY A 216 10.36 -1.62 15.17
C GLY A 216 9.44 -0.71 14.37
N ARG A 217 8.61 0.07 15.07
CA ARG A 217 7.50 0.86 14.45
C ARG A 217 6.65 0.01 13.50
N PHE A 218 6.48 -1.26 13.87
CA PHE A 218 5.84 -2.28 13.04
C PHE A 218 4.32 -2.13 13.12
N ALA A 219 3.73 -1.59 12.06
CA ALA A 219 2.31 -1.29 11.95
C ALA A 219 1.70 -2.08 10.79
N VAL A 220 0.57 -2.74 11.03
CA VAL A 220 -0.31 -3.25 9.97
C VAL A 220 -1.70 -2.67 10.22
N ASN A 221 -2.27 -2.05 9.19
CA ASN A 221 -3.60 -1.47 9.26
C ASN A 221 -4.60 -2.55 9.69
N ARG A 222 -5.42 -2.25 10.71
CA ARG A 222 -6.39 -3.20 11.28
C ARG A 222 -7.31 -3.82 10.23
N GLN A 223 -7.64 -3.07 9.17
CA GLN A 223 -8.51 -3.54 8.11
C GLN A 223 -7.90 -4.73 7.37
N PHE A 224 -6.57 -4.82 7.25
CA PHE A 224 -5.90 -5.86 6.45
C PHE A 224 -5.21 -6.95 7.28
N ARG A 225 -5.44 -7.00 8.60
CA ARG A 225 -4.84 -8.03 9.49
C ARG A 225 -5.36 -9.43 9.13
N GLY A 226 -4.54 -10.44 9.39
CA GLY A 226 -4.86 -11.85 9.07
C GLY A 226 -4.60 -12.25 7.61
N LEU A 227 -4.13 -11.34 6.75
CA LEU A 227 -3.78 -11.62 5.34
C LEU A 227 -2.31 -11.99 5.13
N GLY A 228 -1.54 -12.22 6.20
CA GLY A 228 -0.10 -12.52 6.12
C GLY A 228 0.82 -11.32 5.86
N ILE A 229 0.26 -10.11 5.67
CA ILE A 229 1.01 -8.87 5.37
C ILE A 229 2.14 -8.61 6.37
N GLY A 230 1.86 -8.76 7.67
CA GLY A 230 2.89 -8.57 8.70
C GLY A 230 4.06 -9.55 8.58
N LYS A 231 3.79 -10.81 8.21
CA LYS A 231 4.84 -11.81 8.00
C LYS A 231 5.70 -11.45 6.78
N SER A 232 5.07 -11.08 5.66
CA SER A 232 5.77 -10.65 4.45
C SER A 232 6.62 -9.40 4.70
N LEU A 233 6.09 -8.44 5.45
CA LEU A 233 6.79 -7.20 5.79
C LEU A 233 7.99 -7.46 6.72
N ALA A 234 7.82 -8.29 7.75
CA ALA A 234 8.91 -8.69 8.64
C ALA A 234 10.00 -9.45 7.87
N LEU A 235 9.63 -10.45 7.07
CA LEU A 235 10.57 -11.23 6.29
C LEU A 235 11.41 -10.35 5.36
N ALA A 236 10.77 -9.49 4.55
CA ALA A 236 11.47 -8.67 3.57
C ALA A 236 12.37 -7.61 4.22
N SER A 237 11.87 -6.91 5.25
CA SER A 237 12.66 -5.86 5.93
C SER A 237 13.84 -6.43 6.71
N LEU A 238 13.66 -7.55 7.43
CA LEU A 238 14.74 -8.22 8.16
C LEU A 238 15.75 -8.87 7.21
N THR A 239 15.30 -9.44 6.09
CA THR A 239 16.21 -9.93 5.04
C THR A 239 17.11 -8.79 4.52
N ALA A 240 16.52 -7.62 4.26
CA ALA A 240 17.28 -6.47 3.75
C ALA A 240 18.29 -5.93 4.77
N LEU A 241 17.96 -5.94 6.07
CA LEU A 241 18.87 -5.50 7.13
C LEU A 241 19.99 -6.51 7.41
N LEU A 242 19.65 -7.79 7.57
CA LEU A 242 20.62 -8.85 7.89
C LEU A 242 21.54 -9.23 6.72
N ALA A 243 21.29 -8.69 5.52
CA ALA A 243 22.23 -8.78 4.42
C ALA A 243 23.55 -8.05 4.70
N THR A 244 23.54 -7.04 5.58
CA THR A 244 24.74 -6.26 5.94
C THR A 244 25.03 -6.23 7.43
N GLU A 245 24.00 -6.43 8.27
CA GLU A 245 24.13 -6.31 9.72
C GLU A 245 24.18 -7.70 10.38
N PRO A 246 25.09 -7.94 11.34
CA PRO A 246 25.24 -9.24 11.98
C PRO A 246 24.09 -9.56 12.95
N GLU A 247 23.51 -8.53 13.55
CA GLU A 247 22.45 -8.65 14.55
C GLU A 247 21.52 -7.43 14.58
N ILE A 248 20.29 -7.65 15.02
CA ILE A 248 19.23 -6.65 15.12
C ILE A 248 18.50 -6.81 16.45
N LEU A 249 18.34 -5.71 17.17
CA LEU A 249 17.51 -5.61 18.37
C LEU A 249 16.06 -5.36 18.00
N ILE A 250 15.14 -5.98 18.72
CA ILE A 250 13.70 -5.88 18.46
C ILE A 250 12.94 -5.81 19.78
N GLU A 251 12.09 -4.80 19.93
CA GLU A 251 11.05 -4.77 20.95
C GLU A 251 9.69 -5.11 20.31
N ALA A 252 9.21 -6.32 20.58
CA ALA A 252 8.03 -6.88 19.92
C ALA A 252 6.85 -7.07 20.88
N ARG A 253 5.65 -6.68 20.44
CA ARG A 253 4.38 -7.16 21.05
C ARG A 253 4.18 -8.65 20.76
N ASP A 254 3.37 -9.35 21.56
CA ASP A 254 3.18 -10.82 21.51
C ASP A 254 2.96 -11.40 20.10
N THR A 255 2.15 -10.72 19.27
CA THR A 255 1.91 -11.19 17.89
C THR A 255 3.20 -11.12 17.05
N THR A 256 3.99 -10.07 17.21
CA THR A 256 5.28 -9.88 16.54
C THR A 256 6.34 -10.83 17.08
N VAL A 257 6.34 -11.14 18.39
CA VAL A 257 7.25 -12.13 18.99
C VAL A 257 7.14 -13.48 18.27
N ASN A 258 5.92 -13.93 17.99
CA ASN A 258 5.71 -15.19 17.27
C ASN A 258 6.25 -15.15 15.84
N ILE A 259 6.13 -14.02 15.14
CA ILE A 259 6.69 -13.84 13.79
C ILE A 259 8.23 -13.88 13.86
N VAL A 260 8.82 -13.12 14.78
CA VAL A 260 10.27 -13.00 14.92
C VAL A 260 10.90 -14.33 15.37
N ARG A 261 10.24 -15.10 16.26
CA ARG A 261 10.67 -16.45 16.63
C ARG A 261 10.69 -17.42 15.45
N GLN A 262 9.69 -17.36 14.57
CA GLN A 262 9.65 -18.17 13.35
C GLN A 262 10.81 -17.84 12.38
N LEU A 263 11.35 -16.62 12.47
CA LEU A 263 12.51 -16.16 11.72
C LEU A 263 13.84 -16.37 12.46
N GLY A 264 13.83 -17.05 13.61
CA GLY A 264 15.05 -17.38 14.37
C GLY A 264 15.45 -16.35 15.43
N GLY A 265 14.53 -15.50 15.88
CA GLY A 265 14.78 -14.56 16.97
C GLY A 265 14.71 -15.19 18.36
N GLU A 266 15.55 -14.71 19.27
CA GLU A 266 15.62 -15.10 20.68
C GLU A 266 15.02 -14.02 21.57
N VAL A 267 14.40 -14.44 22.67
CA VAL A 267 13.97 -13.52 23.73
C VAL A 267 15.16 -13.25 24.64
N LEU A 268 15.46 -11.97 24.88
CA LEU A 268 16.60 -11.54 25.71
C LEU A 268 16.25 -11.43 27.20
N GLY A 269 14.98 -11.25 27.53
CA GLY A 269 14.54 -11.03 28.91
C GLY A 269 13.02 -11.08 29.05
N GLU A 270 12.54 -10.77 30.25
CA GLU A 270 11.11 -10.71 30.54
C GLU A 270 10.43 -9.55 29.78
N ALA A 271 9.16 -9.75 29.45
CA ALA A 271 8.36 -8.68 28.88
C ALA A 271 8.11 -7.59 29.93
N PHE A 272 8.12 -6.33 29.49
CA PHE A 272 7.84 -5.18 30.35
C PHE A 272 6.63 -4.40 29.82
N ASP A 273 5.95 -3.67 30.73
CA ASP A 273 4.81 -2.85 30.34
C ASP A 273 5.26 -1.62 29.54
N PHE A 274 4.62 -1.42 28.39
CA PHE A 274 4.82 -0.23 27.57
C PHE A 274 3.46 0.28 27.11
N TYR A 275 2.97 1.28 27.85
CA TYR A 275 1.65 1.89 27.65
C TYR A 275 0.50 0.89 27.79
N GLY A 276 0.52 0.08 28.85
CA GLY A 276 -0.57 -0.85 29.19
C GLY A 276 -0.62 -2.11 28.34
N MET A 277 0.39 -2.35 27.50
CA MET A 277 0.55 -3.59 26.75
C MET A 277 2.02 -4.04 26.74
N PRO A 278 2.30 -5.34 26.97
CA PRO A 278 3.65 -5.83 27.11
C PRO A 278 4.44 -5.76 25.80
N VAL A 279 5.76 -5.57 25.95
CA VAL A 279 6.75 -5.70 24.87
C VAL A 279 7.86 -6.61 25.35
N THR A 280 8.30 -7.50 24.46
CA THR A 280 9.36 -8.47 24.74
C THR A 280 10.63 -8.05 23.99
N PRO A 281 11.76 -7.87 24.68
CA PRO A 281 13.04 -7.60 24.03
C PRO A 281 13.58 -8.87 23.37
N MET A 282 14.03 -8.75 22.13
CA MET A 282 14.47 -9.84 21.29
C MET A 282 15.75 -9.50 20.51
N LEU A 283 16.52 -10.53 20.19
CA LEU A 283 17.68 -10.46 19.31
C LEU A 283 17.49 -11.38 18.11
N LEU A 284 17.78 -10.88 16.92
CA LEU A 284 17.86 -11.68 15.71
C LEU A 284 19.23 -11.54 15.07
N THR A 285 19.94 -12.66 14.90
CA THR A 285 21.25 -12.69 14.24
C THR A 285 21.14 -13.20 12.82
N ALA A 286 22.04 -12.74 11.94
CA ALA A 286 22.09 -13.17 10.54
C ALA A 286 22.23 -14.70 10.43
N THR A 287 23.08 -15.31 11.25
CA THR A 287 23.28 -16.77 11.27
C THR A 287 21.98 -17.53 11.54
N ARG A 288 21.22 -17.14 12.58
CA ARG A 288 19.97 -17.83 12.95
C ARG A 288 18.88 -17.57 11.93
N PHE A 289 18.80 -16.34 11.41
CA PHE A 289 17.88 -16.00 10.34
C PHE A 289 18.11 -16.88 9.11
N HIS A 290 19.33 -16.94 8.59
CA HIS A 290 19.65 -17.75 7.42
C HIS A 290 19.41 -19.25 7.63
N ALA A 291 19.65 -19.78 8.84
CA ALA A 291 19.33 -21.16 9.16
C ALA A 291 17.83 -21.47 9.02
N THR A 292 16.94 -20.53 9.38
CA THR A 292 15.49 -20.72 9.17
C THR A 292 15.09 -20.68 7.70
N GLN A 293 15.75 -19.86 6.89
CA GLN A 293 15.43 -19.73 5.46
C GLN A 293 15.83 -20.95 4.63
N GLN A 294 16.80 -21.75 5.10
CA GLN A 294 17.18 -23.00 4.45
C GLN A 294 16.22 -24.16 4.71
N LEU A 295 15.34 -24.02 5.73
CA LEU A 295 14.37 -25.03 6.14
C LEU A 295 12.96 -24.80 5.57
N MET A 296 12.72 -23.66 4.93
CA MET A 296 11.46 -23.26 4.29
C MET A 296 11.47 -23.57 2.79
#